data_AF-A0A0V0QYE3-F1
#
_entry.id   AF-A0A0V0QYE3-F1
#
_cell.length_a   1.000
_cell.length_b   1.000
_cell.length_c   1.000
_cell.angle_alpha   90.00
_cell.angle_beta   90.00
_cell.angle_gamma   90.00
#
_symmetry.space_group_name_H-M   'P 1'
#
loop_
_entity.id
_entity.type
_entity.pdbx_description
1 polymer ?
#
loop_
_entity_poly.entity_id
_entity_poly.type
_entity_poly.pdbx_seq_one_letter_code
_entity_poly.pdbx_strand_id
1 'polypeptide(L)'
;MSQEPPKITNPKLWADPNKISFKQLYKYTSWDMIKINSSIKNYKGSLFYIGGTIAACLVTKVLVDSAVNNWIFGANGNGGNFLTMWTTNTDTDYQYNREFQRMRYLTEEPAGNDPYNKTQDAILADLGYKWQPMGNNNQVHKKSPHYKYF
;
A
#
# COMPACT_ATOMS: atom_id res chain seq x y z
N MET A 1 -15.75 18.82 -43.90
CA MET A 1 -15.25 20.15 -44.29
C MET A 1 -13.74 20.05 -44.46
N SER A 2 -13.25 20.02 -45.69
CA SER A 2 -11.80 20.16 -45.95
C SER A 2 -11.45 21.63 -45.87
N GLN A 3 -10.84 22.07 -44.77
CA GLN A 3 -10.17 23.37 -44.74
C GLN A 3 -8.97 23.30 -45.68
N GLU A 4 -8.85 24.26 -46.59
CA GLU A 4 -7.62 24.42 -47.37
C GLU A 4 -6.46 24.72 -46.41
N PRO A 5 -5.27 24.13 -46.64
CA PRO A 5 -4.13 24.39 -45.78
C PRO A 5 -3.81 25.89 -45.80
N PRO A 6 -3.44 26.49 -44.65
CA PRO A 6 -3.15 27.91 -44.57
C PRO A 6 -2.06 28.29 -45.57
N LYS A 7 -2.24 29.43 -46.24
CA LYS A 7 -1.34 29.88 -47.30
C LYS A 7 0.05 30.17 -46.71
N ILE A 8 1.03 29.36 -47.08
CA ILE A 8 2.43 29.53 -46.66
C ILE A 8 3.08 30.56 -47.58
N THR A 9 3.72 31.58 -46.99
CA THR A 9 4.47 32.59 -47.73
C THR A 9 5.73 31.95 -48.32
N ASN A 10 5.82 31.83 -49.65
CA ASN A 10 7.00 31.28 -50.33
C ASN A 10 7.99 32.43 -50.66
N PRO A 11 9.22 32.43 -50.12
CA PRO A 11 10.26 33.42 -50.44
C PRO A 11 10.84 33.28 -51.86
N LYS A 12 10.44 32.27 -52.63
CA LYS A 12 10.80 32.04 -54.05
C LYS A 12 12.31 31.96 -54.32
N LEU A 13 13.08 31.44 -53.37
CA LEU A 13 14.53 31.22 -53.52
C LEU A 13 14.87 30.21 -54.63
N TRP A 14 13.96 29.26 -54.90
CA TRP A 14 14.02 28.31 -56.01
C TRP A 14 12.62 28.09 -56.60
N ALA A 15 12.56 27.64 -57.85
CA ALA A 15 11.29 27.30 -58.51
C ALA A 15 10.69 26.02 -57.91
N ASP A 16 9.40 26.04 -57.59
CA ASP A 16 8.69 24.85 -57.12
C ASP A 16 8.62 23.79 -58.24
N PRO A 17 8.91 22.50 -57.93
CA PRO A 17 8.74 21.41 -58.89
C PRO A 17 7.35 21.38 -59.51
N ASN A 18 7.27 21.06 -60.81
CA ASN A 18 5.97 20.94 -61.48
C ASN A 18 5.13 19.85 -60.80
N LYS A 19 3.97 20.25 -60.25
CA LYS A 19 3.05 19.38 -59.50
C LYS A 19 2.54 18.19 -60.30
N ILE A 20 2.52 18.27 -61.63
CA ILE A 20 2.07 17.17 -62.51
C ILE A 20 3.18 16.12 -62.68
N SER A 21 4.42 16.57 -62.86
CA SER A 21 5.59 15.72 -63.08
C SER A 21 6.15 15.13 -61.79
N PHE A 22 6.09 15.87 -60.67
CA PHE A 22 6.66 15.48 -59.38
C PHE A 22 5.58 15.34 -58.28
N LYS A 23 4.47 14.67 -58.61
CA LYS A 23 3.32 14.49 -57.71
C LYS A 23 3.67 13.94 -56.32
N GLN A 24 4.70 13.09 -56.22
CA GLN A 24 5.06 12.42 -54.97
C GLN A 24 5.54 13.39 -53.87
N LEU A 25 6.24 14.48 -54.24
CA LEU A 25 6.77 15.47 -53.29
C LEU A 25 5.66 16.21 -52.52
N TYR A 26 4.44 16.23 -53.06
CA TYR A 26 3.29 16.94 -52.48
C TYR A 26 2.25 16.01 -51.84
N LYS A 27 2.47 14.69 -51.83
CA LYS A 27 1.51 13.71 -51.28
C LYS A 27 1.68 13.44 -49.78
N TYR A 28 2.86 13.69 -49.22
CA TYR A 28 3.18 13.31 -47.85
C TYR A 28 2.26 14.00 -46.81
N THR A 29 2.05 15.31 -46.98
CA THR A 29 1.19 16.11 -46.09
C THR A 29 -0.28 15.68 -46.14
N SER A 30 -0.77 15.22 -47.29
CA SER A 30 -2.15 14.73 -47.41
C SER A 30 -2.32 13.34 -46.79
N TRP A 31 -1.31 12.47 -46.89
CA TRP A 31 -1.32 11.15 -46.24
C TRP A 31 -1.32 11.23 -44.72
N ASP A 32 -0.56 12.15 -44.13
CA ASP A 32 -0.56 12.34 -42.68
C ASP A 32 -1.91 12.89 -42.17
N MET A 33 -2.55 13.80 -42.91
CA MET A 33 -3.89 14.26 -42.56
C MET A 33 -4.95 13.16 -42.69
N ILE A 34 -4.80 12.21 -43.62
CA ILE A 34 -5.70 11.06 -43.75
C ILE A 34 -5.58 10.14 -42.52
N LYS A 35 -4.36 9.90 -42.02
CA LYS A 35 -4.13 9.12 -40.80
C LYS A 35 -4.76 9.78 -39.59
N ILE A 36 -4.53 11.08 -39.40
CA ILE A 36 -5.11 11.86 -38.30
C ILE A 36 -6.64 11.81 -38.35
N ASN A 37 -7.25 12.04 -39.52
CA ASN A 37 -8.69 11.98 -39.68
C ASN A 37 -9.27 10.59 -39.38
N SER A 38 -8.54 9.52 -39.73
CA SER A 38 -8.93 8.14 -39.41
C SER A 38 -8.88 7.89 -37.90
N SER A 39 -7.84 8.35 -37.21
CA SER A 39 -7.75 8.26 -35.75
C SER A 39 -8.84 9.07 -35.04
N ILE A 40 -9.13 10.30 -35.51
CA ILE A 40 -10.21 11.14 -34.95
C ILE A 40 -11.57 10.46 -35.10
N LYS A 41 -11.82 9.78 -36.22
CA LYS A 41 -13.06 9.01 -36.41
C LYS A 41 -13.19 7.89 -35.37
N ASN A 42 -12.09 7.20 -35.07
CA ASN A 42 -12.07 6.16 -34.04
C ASN A 42 -12.26 6.73 -32.63
N TYR A 43 -11.60 7.85 -32.29
CA TYR A 43 -11.81 8.52 -31.01
C TYR A 43 -13.25 9.01 -30.82
N LYS A 44 -13.86 9.58 -31.87
CA LYS A 44 -15.27 9.97 -31.83
C LYS A 44 -16.20 8.76 -31.72
N GLY A 45 -15.87 7.67 -32.42
CA GLY A 45 -16.61 6.41 -32.35
C GLY A 45 -16.52 5.73 -30.98
N SER A 46 -15.40 5.87 -30.27
CA SER A 46 -15.22 5.28 -28.93
C SER A 46 -15.82 6.10 -27.80
N LEU A 47 -16.34 7.31 -28.05
CA LEU A 47 -16.89 8.19 -27.02
C LEU A 47 -18.00 7.50 -26.20
N PHE A 48 -18.90 6.75 -26.83
CA PHE A 48 -19.96 6.04 -26.11
C PHE A 48 -19.43 4.89 -25.26
N TYR A 49 -18.39 4.19 -25.74
CA TYR A 49 -17.74 3.12 -24.97
C TYR A 49 -17.04 3.70 -23.73
N ILE A 50 -16.20 4.72 -23.93
CA ILE A 50 -15.47 5.38 -22.84
C ILE A 50 -16.45 6.03 -21.86
N GLY A 51 -17.45 6.76 -22.36
CA GLY A 51 -18.49 7.38 -21.54
C GLY A 51 -19.31 6.35 -20.75
N GLY A 52 -19.67 5.23 -21.38
CA GLY A 52 -20.36 4.12 -20.74
C GLY A 52 -19.53 3.47 -19.63
N THR A 53 -18.24 3.26 -19.86
CA THR A 53 -17.31 2.75 -18.83
C THR A 53 -17.21 3.71 -17.64
N ILE A 54 -17.05 5.02 -17.88
CA ILE A 54 -16.99 6.01 -16.81
C ILE A 54 -18.29 6.05 -16.00
N ALA A 55 -19.44 6.03 -16.67
CA ALA A 55 -20.75 5.97 -16.02
C ALA A 55 -20.92 4.69 -15.19
N ALA A 56 -20.50 3.54 -15.72
CA ALA A 56 -20.52 2.28 -14.99
C ALA A 56 -19.63 2.34 -13.73
N CYS A 57 -18.42 2.88 -13.83
CA CYS A 57 -17.55 3.08 -12.67
C CYS A 57 -18.20 3.95 -11.60
N LEU A 58 -18.93 5.00 -11.99
CA LEU A 58 -19.60 5.89 -11.05
C LEU A 58 -20.75 5.19 -10.31
N VAL A 59 -21.52 4.36 -11.01
CA VAL A 59 -22.57 3.51 -10.39
C VAL A 59 -21.94 2.46 -9.46
N THR A 60 -20.91 1.77 -9.92
CA THR A 60 -20.18 0.78 -9.11
C THR A 60 -19.61 1.41 -7.84
N LYS A 61 -19.07 2.63 -7.90
CA LYS A 61 -18.55 3.35 -6.73
C LYS A 61 -19.62 3.49 -5.63
N VAL A 62 -20.84 3.89 -5.97
CA VAL A 62 -21.93 4.04 -4.99
C VAL A 62 -22.31 2.69 -4.36
N LEU A 63 -22.35 1.63 -5.15
CA LEU A 63 -22.64 0.28 -4.67
C LEU A 63 -21.53 -0.25 -3.74
N VAL A 64 -20.28 -0.04 -4.13
CA VAL A 64 -19.09 -0.44 -3.35
C VAL A 64 -19.06 0.32 -2.02
N ASP A 65 -19.29 1.64 -2.01
CA ASP A 65 -19.32 2.42 -0.77
C ASP A 65 -20.36 1.87 0.21
N SER A 66 -21.57 1.55 -0.27
CA SER A 66 -22.62 0.96 0.55
C SER A 66 -22.25 -0.43 1.06
N ALA A 67 -21.67 -1.28 0.20
CA ALA A 67 -21.21 -2.62 0.57
C ALA A 67 -20.08 -2.58 1.60
N VAL A 68 -19.12 -1.66 1.45
CA VAL A 68 -18.01 -1.47 2.39
C VAL A 68 -18.53 -0.94 3.73
N ASN A 69 -19.45 0.02 3.72
CA ASN A 69 -20.09 0.48 4.95
C ASN A 69 -20.81 -0.67 5.67
N ASN A 70 -21.55 -1.50 4.96
CA ASN A 70 -22.20 -2.67 5.54
C ASN A 70 -21.18 -3.72 6.03
N TRP A 71 -20.06 -3.90 5.33
CA TRP A 71 -19.00 -4.83 5.73
C TRP A 71 -18.26 -4.38 7.01
N ILE A 72 -18.06 -3.07 7.18
CA ILE A 72 -17.40 -2.48 8.36
C ILE A 72 -18.37 -2.37 9.53
N PHE A 73 -19.53 -1.75 9.33
CA PHE A 73 -20.43 -1.35 10.42
C PHE A 73 -21.55 -2.38 10.68
N GLY A 74 -21.88 -3.23 9.71
CA GLY A 74 -23.00 -4.17 9.82
C GLY A 74 -24.36 -3.48 9.79
N ALA A 75 -25.44 -4.27 9.87
CA ALA A 75 -26.81 -3.76 9.74
C ALA A 75 -27.24 -2.78 10.85
N ASN A 76 -26.67 -2.92 12.06
CA ASN A 76 -27.04 -2.14 13.25
C ASN A 76 -25.87 -1.33 13.84
N GLY A 77 -24.79 -1.11 13.08
CA GLY A 77 -23.64 -0.31 13.53
C GLY A 77 -22.75 -0.98 14.59
N ASN A 78 -22.97 -2.25 14.91
CA ASN A 78 -22.21 -3.01 15.92
C ASN A 78 -20.97 -3.72 15.37
N GLY A 79 -20.61 -3.46 14.12
CA GLY A 79 -19.53 -4.14 13.40
C GLY A 79 -20.05 -5.23 12.48
N GLY A 80 -19.56 -5.22 11.24
CA GLY A 80 -19.87 -6.21 10.22
C GLY A 80 -18.83 -7.33 10.14
N ASN A 81 -18.80 -8.02 8.99
CA ASN A 81 -17.88 -9.12 8.74
C ASN A 81 -16.40 -8.72 8.81
N PHE A 82 -16.08 -7.42 8.79
CA PHE A 82 -14.73 -6.94 9.05
C PHE A 82 -14.13 -7.45 10.37
N LEU A 83 -14.95 -7.59 11.42
CA LEU A 83 -14.48 -8.06 12.73
C LEU A 83 -14.32 -9.58 12.80
N THR A 84 -14.79 -10.31 11.79
CA THR A 84 -14.67 -11.77 11.76
C THR A 84 -13.27 -12.18 11.35
N MET A 85 -12.63 -13.00 12.18
CA MET A 85 -11.32 -13.56 11.94
C MET A 85 -11.40 -15.08 12.00
N TRP A 86 -10.82 -15.74 11.01
CA TRP A 86 -10.81 -17.19 10.90
C TRP A 86 -9.38 -17.68 10.87
N THR A 87 -9.17 -18.91 11.35
CA THR A 87 -7.87 -19.58 11.28
C THR A 87 -8.06 -21.03 10.87
N THR A 88 -7.04 -21.58 10.23
CA THR A 88 -6.96 -23.01 9.91
C THR A 88 -6.31 -23.81 11.04
N ASN A 89 -5.78 -23.13 12.07
CA ASN A 89 -5.13 -23.78 13.20
C ASN A 89 -6.14 -24.61 13.98
N THR A 90 -5.74 -25.82 14.35
CA THR A 90 -6.55 -26.66 15.24
C THR A 90 -6.49 -26.12 16.68
N ASP A 91 -7.39 -26.59 17.53
CA ASP A 91 -7.35 -26.25 18.96
C ASP A 91 -6.02 -26.65 19.61
N THR A 92 -5.43 -27.77 19.17
CA THR A 92 -4.12 -28.23 19.62
C THR A 92 -3.02 -27.23 19.26
N ASP A 93 -3.03 -26.72 18.02
CA ASP A 93 -2.03 -25.72 17.58
C ASP A 93 -2.19 -24.41 18.34
N TYR A 94 -3.43 -24.00 18.62
CA TYR A 94 -3.69 -22.80 19.41
C TYR A 94 -3.13 -22.94 20.83
N GLN A 95 -3.39 -24.05 21.52
CA GLN A 95 -2.86 -24.27 22.87
C GLN A 95 -1.33 -24.42 22.87
N TYR A 96 -0.77 -25.11 21.87
CA TYR A 96 0.68 -25.18 21.69
C TYR A 96 1.31 -23.79 21.57
N ASN A 97 0.73 -22.92 20.73
CA ASN A 97 1.24 -21.55 20.56
C ASN A 97 1.12 -20.74 21.85
N ARG A 98 0.08 -20.94 22.67
CA ARG A 98 -0.06 -20.31 23.99
C ARG A 98 1.02 -20.78 24.97
N GLU A 99 1.34 -22.07 25.01
CA GLU A 99 2.43 -22.58 25.84
C GLU A 99 3.80 -22.13 25.32
N PHE A 100 3.97 -22.02 24.00
CA PHE A 100 5.20 -21.49 23.42
C PHE A 100 5.44 -20.02 23.83
N GLN A 101 4.39 -19.18 23.84
CA GLN A 101 4.45 -17.82 24.37
C GLN A 101 4.90 -17.80 25.84
N ARG A 102 4.33 -18.68 26.68
CA ARG A 102 4.70 -18.80 28.10
C ARG A 102 6.14 -19.23 28.29
N MET A 103 6.60 -20.19 27.48
CA MET A 103 7.98 -20.67 27.51
C MET A 103 8.95 -19.54 27.17
N ARG A 104 8.67 -18.78 26.09
CA ARG A 104 9.50 -17.62 25.72
C ARG A 104 9.50 -16.52 26.75
N TYR A 105 8.36 -16.24 27.40
CA TYR A 105 8.30 -15.29 28.50
C TYR A 105 9.19 -15.67 29.69
N LEU A 106 9.29 -16.98 29.97
CA LEU A 106 10.11 -17.51 31.08
C LEU A 106 11.57 -17.79 30.68
N THR A 107 11.94 -17.54 29.42
CA THR A 107 13.30 -17.72 28.94
C THR A 107 14.10 -16.45 29.21
N GLU A 108 15.14 -16.56 30.02
CA GLU A 108 16.08 -15.47 30.30
C GLU A 108 17.49 -15.84 29.88
N GLU A 109 18.28 -14.83 29.53
CA GLU A 109 19.70 -15.02 29.22
C GLU A 109 20.52 -15.22 30.50
N PRO A 110 21.58 -16.04 30.46
CA PRO A 110 22.47 -16.20 31.60
C PRO A 110 23.21 -14.91 31.93
N ALA A 111 23.63 -14.78 33.20
CA ALA A 111 24.45 -13.69 33.76
C ALA A 111 23.81 -12.28 33.82
N GLY A 112 22.71 -12.02 33.10
CA GLY A 112 22.03 -10.72 33.13
C GLY A 112 22.94 -9.57 32.66
N ASN A 113 22.74 -8.38 33.22
CA ASN A 113 23.52 -7.19 32.87
C ASN A 113 24.83 -7.08 33.66
N ASP A 114 25.82 -6.41 33.06
CA ASP A 114 27.13 -6.11 33.65
C ASP A 114 27.01 -5.51 35.08
N PRO A 115 27.56 -6.18 36.10
CA PRO A 115 27.56 -5.69 37.49
C PRO A 115 28.27 -4.35 37.69
N TYR A 116 29.28 -4.01 36.87
CA TYR A 116 30.08 -2.79 37.06
C TYR A 116 29.31 -1.51 36.72
N ASN A 117 28.21 -1.63 35.98
CA ASN A 117 27.32 -0.52 35.65
C ASN A 117 26.25 -0.28 36.73
N LYS A 118 26.28 -1.03 37.85
CA LYS A 118 25.37 -0.86 38.99
C LYS A 118 26.08 -0.15 40.14
N THR A 119 25.28 0.36 41.08
CA THR A 119 25.79 1.00 42.28
C THR A 119 26.68 0.05 43.07
N GLN A 120 27.89 0.52 43.41
CA GLN A 120 28.84 -0.25 44.20
C GLN A 120 28.62 -0.04 45.69
N ASP A 121 28.70 -1.11 46.47
CA ASP A 121 28.53 -1.08 47.92
C ASP A 121 29.53 -0.16 48.63
N ALA A 122 30.76 -0.04 48.09
CA ALA A 122 31.78 0.87 48.61
C ALA A 122 31.35 2.35 48.53
N ILE A 123 30.75 2.76 47.42
CA ILE A 123 30.25 4.13 47.24
C ILE A 123 29.11 4.40 48.23
N LEU A 124 28.25 3.41 48.50
CA LEU A 124 27.18 3.55 49.49
C LEU A 124 27.71 3.73 50.92
N ALA A 125 28.79 3.03 51.27
CA ALA A 125 29.45 3.18 52.56
C ALA A 125 30.05 4.59 52.74
N ASP A 126 30.71 5.11 51.70
CA ASP A 126 31.28 6.47 51.70
C ASP A 126 30.21 7.56 51.83
N LEU A 127 29.01 7.32 51.28
CA LEU A 127 27.85 8.19 51.42
C LEU A 127 27.15 8.08 52.79
N GLY A 128 27.63 7.22 53.69
CA GLY A 128 27.09 7.03 55.03
C GLY A 128 25.91 6.05 55.14
N TYR A 129 25.60 5.31 54.06
CA TYR A 129 24.56 4.27 54.09
C TYR A 129 25.13 2.92 54.56
N LYS A 130 24.39 2.25 55.44
CA LYS A 130 24.71 0.88 55.87
C LYS A 130 23.96 -0.13 55.02
N TRP A 131 24.65 -0.75 54.08
CA TRP A 131 24.09 -1.86 53.28
C TRP A 131 24.02 -3.15 54.11
N GLN A 132 22.93 -3.92 53.92
CA GLN A 132 22.76 -5.24 54.53
C GLN A 132 22.68 -6.30 53.42
N PRO A 133 23.62 -7.26 53.36
CA PRO A 133 23.57 -8.30 52.34
C PRO A 133 22.37 -9.23 52.60
N MET A 134 21.48 -9.34 51.61
CA MET A 134 20.39 -10.31 51.61
C MET A 134 20.85 -11.62 50.96
N GLY A 135 20.42 -12.75 51.51
CA GLY A 135 20.68 -14.07 50.92
C GLY A 135 19.82 -14.35 49.68
N ASN A 136 20.18 -15.40 48.93
CA ASN A 136 19.41 -15.82 47.76
C ASN A 136 18.04 -16.38 48.16
N ASN A 137 16.99 -15.93 47.46
CA ASN A 137 15.64 -16.44 47.66
C ASN A 137 15.36 -17.64 46.74
N ASN A 138 15.45 -18.85 47.29
CA ASN A 138 15.20 -20.10 46.57
C ASN A 138 13.74 -20.58 46.65
N GLN A 139 12.83 -19.81 47.27
CA GLN A 139 11.42 -20.20 47.46
C GLN A 139 10.51 -19.72 46.33
N VAL A 140 11.00 -18.84 45.46
CA VAL A 140 10.19 -18.22 44.40
C VAL A 140 10.25 -19.06 43.13
N HIS A 141 9.07 -19.47 42.65
CA HIS A 141 8.91 -20.11 41.36
C HIS A 141 8.39 -19.11 40.34
N LYS A 142 9.16 -18.88 39.27
CA LYS A 142 8.72 -18.03 38.15
C LYS A 142 7.52 -18.67 37.45
N LYS A 143 6.52 -17.87 37.16
CA LYS A 143 5.33 -18.27 36.40
C LYS A 143 5.00 -17.23 35.35
N SER A 144 4.39 -17.67 34.25
CA SER A 144 3.95 -16.80 33.20
C SER A 144 2.65 -16.07 33.59
N PRO A 145 2.41 -14.85 33.09
CA PRO A 145 1.19 -14.09 33.36
C PRO A 145 -0.01 -14.65 32.57
N HIS A 146 -1.18 -14.01 32.75
CA HIS A 146 -2.35 -14.32 31.95
C HIS A 146 -2.11 -14.04 30.45
N TYR A 147 -2.81 -14.77 29.57
CA TYR A 147 -2.65 -14.71 28.11
C TYR A 147 -2.83 -13.33 27.46
N LYS A 148 -3.38 -12.35 28.19
CA LYS A 148 -3.59 -10.98 27.71
C LYS A 148 -2.31 -10.11 27.79
N TYR A 149 -1.25 -10.62 28.39
CA TYR A 149 0.03 -9.93 28.59
C TYR A 149 1.17 -10.54 27.76
N PHE A 150 0.84 -11.42 26.81
CA PHE A 150 1.76 -11.89 25.78
C PHE A 150 1.55 -11.12 24.48
#